data_AF-A0A957D8C1-F1
#
_entry.id   AF-A0A957D8C1-F1
#
_cell.length_a   1.000
_cell.length_b   1.000
_cell.length_c   1.000
_cell.angle_alpha   90.00
_cell.angle_beta   90.00
_cell.angle_gamma   90.00
#
_symmetry.space_group_name_H-M   'P 1'
#
loop_
_entity.id
_entity.type
_entity.pdbx_description
1 polymer ?
#
loop_
_entity_poly.entity_id
_entity_poly.type
_entity_poly.pdbx_seq_one_letter_code
_entity_poly.pdbx_strand_id
1 'polypeptide(L)'
;MRCRSDPVVLLSNGMTLDLSADISVLPWQVEHVDYILHVPQDVSLVASIATPSWPTAVETFTLYNDAPSGEYHTETIVYTSQGNAAATARTILLSIVGIQLDSVSVSGMEGEILHAYVHVS
;
A
#
# COMPACT_ATOMS: atom_id res chain seq x y z
N MET A 1 10.50 3.03 -14.69
CA MET A 1 10.91 3.19 -13.29
C MET A 1 10.11 4.37 -12.72
N ARG A 2 8.93 4.08 -12.17
CA ARG A 2 8.09 5.07 -11.49
C ARG A 2 8.17 4.73 -9.99
N CYS A 3 8.94 5.50 -9.22
CA CYS A 3 8.70 5.57 -7.78
C CYS A 3 7.38 6.32 -7.63
N ARG A 4 6.32 5.58 -7.37
CA ARG A 4 4.96 6.11 -7.23
C ARG A 4 4.50 5.69 -5.84
N SER A 5 3.76 6.56 -5.16
CA SER A 5 3.17 6.32 -3.85
C SER A 5 1.67 6.47 -4.02
N ASP A 6 0.88 5.56 -3.47
CA ASP A 6 -0.59 5.53 -3.46
C ASP A 6 -1.06 4.54 -2.36
N PRO A 7 -1.48 4.97 -1.15
CA PRO A 7 -1.26 6.26 -0.49
C PRO A 7 0.01 6.32 0.39
N VAL A 8 0.31 7.52 0.89
CA VAL A 8 1.24 7.71 2.03
C VAL A 8 0.43 7.78 3.33
N VAL A 9 0.81 6.98 4.32
CA VAL A 9 0.09 6.79 5.59
C VAL A 9 0.95 7.23 6.75
N LEU A 10 0.46 8.18 7.55
CA LEU A 10 1.09 8.61 8.80
C LEU A 10 0.36 7.97 10.00
N LEU A 11 1.14 7.37 10.90
CA LEU A 11 0.66 6.65 12.06
C LEU A 11 0.96 7.38 13.38
N SER A 12 0.21 7.07 14.42
CA SER A 12 0.27 7.72 15.75
C SER A 12 1.61 7.56 16.46
N ASN A 13 2.36 6.50 16.14
CA ASN A 13 3.70 6.26 16.66
C ASN A 13 4.81 7.00 15.87
N GLY A 14 4.44 7.88 14.94
CA GLY A 14 5.37 8.68 14.14
C GLY A 14 5.93 7.94 12.92
N MET A 15 5.53 6.69 12.70
CA MET A 15 5.92 5.92 11.53
C MET A 15 5.13 6.38 10.30
N THR A 16 5.76 6.29 9.13
CA THR A 16 5.11 6.53 7.85
C THR A 16 5.22 5.29 6.98
N LEU A 17 4.12 4.89 6.34
CA LEU A 17 4.15 3.88 5.29
C LEU A 17 3.90 4.55 3.94
N ASP A 18 4.73 4.21 2.97
CA ASP A 18 4.54 4.56 1.57
C ASP A 18 4.14 3.29 0.82
N LEU A 19 2.87 3.22 0.43
CA LEU A 19 2.27 2.11 -0.29
C LEU A 19 2.26 2.46 -1.77
N SER A 20 2.36 1.46 -2.65
CA SER A 20 2.32 1.71 -4.09
C SER A 20 1.97 0.47 -4.88
N ALA A 21 1.40 0.65 -6.07
CA ALA A 21 1.21 -0.43 -7.02
C ALA A 21 1.66 -0.04 -8.44
N ASP A 22 2.46 -0.90 -9.05
CA ASP A 22 2.75 -0.89 -10.49
C ASP A 22 1.86 -1.94 -11.16
N ILE A 23 1.09 -1.51 -12.16
CA ILE A 23 0.12 -2.37 -12.84
C ILE A 23 0.44 -2.33 -14.32
N SER A 24 0.55 -3.49 -14.94
CA SER A 24 0.98 -3.68 -16.34
C SER A 24 -0.10 -3.33 -17.39
N VAL A 25 -0.89 -2.29 -17.14
CA VAL A 25 -1.94 -1.78 -18.04
C VAL A 25 -1.89 -0.25 -18.15
N LEU A 26 -2.67 0.32 -19.06
CA LEU A 26 -2.78 1.78 -19.18
C LEU A 26 -3.58 2.35 -18.00
N PRO A 27 -3.28 3.58 -17.52
CA PRO A 27 -3.93 4.12 -16.32
C PRO A 27 -5.46 4.18 -16.38
N TRP A 28 -6.05 4.37 -17.56
CA TRP A 28 -7.51 4.38 -17.75
C TRP A 28 -8.15 2.99 -17.80
N GLN A 29 -7.34 1.93 -17.76
CA GLN A 29 -7.82 0.55 -17.70
C GLN A 29 -7.89 0.03 -16.27
N VAL A 30 -7.31 0.75 -15.30
CA VAL A 30 -7.42 0.43 -13.87
C VAL A 30 -8.79 0.91 -13.38
N GLU A 31 -9.57 0.00 -12.82
CA GLU A 31 -10.93 0.29 -12.34
C GLU A 31 -10.93 0.55 -10.84
N HIS A 32 -10.24 -0.31 -10.08
CA HIS A 32 -10.25 -0.27 -8.63
C HIS A 32 -8.92 -0.74 -8.04
N VAL A 33 -8.47 -0.10 -6.97
CA VAL A 33 -7.33 -0.56 -6.17
C VAL A 33 -7.68 -0.44 -4.69
N ASP A 34 -7.61 -1.57 -3.98
CA ASP A 34 -7.85 -1.63 -2.55
C ASP A 34 -6.52 -1.75 -1.82
N TYR A 35 -6.29 -0.84 -0.87
CA TYR A 35 -5.18 -0.90 0.07
C TYR A 35 -5.73 -1.17 1.47
N ILE A 36 -5.30 -2.28 2.07
CA ILE A 36 -5.63 -2.62 3.46
C ILE A 36 -4.34 -2.61 4.25
N LEU A 37 -4.29 -1.84 5.32
CA LEU A 37 -3.14 -1.77 6.21
C LEU A 37 -3.49 -2.32 7.59
N HIS A 38 -2.76 -3.34 8.01
CA HIS A 38 -2.77 -3.88 9.35
C HIS A 38 -1.60 -3.29 10.15
N VAL A 39 -1.91 -2.65 11.28
CA VAL A 39 -0.96 -2.03 12.20
C VAL A 39 -1.07 -2.63 13.59
N PRO A 40 -0.07 -2.42 14.47
CA PRO A 40 -0.17 -2.84 15.87
C PRO A 40 -1.41 -2.27 16.58
N GLN A 41 -1.94 -3.01 17.56
CA GLN A 41 -3.18 -2.63 18.26
C GLN A 41 -3.14 -1.24 18.94
N ASP A 42 -1.96 -0.79 19.35
CA ASP A 42 -1.69 0.51 19.99
C ASP A 42 -1.39 1.63 18.98
N VAL A 43 -1.41 1.33 17.69
CA VAL A 43 -1.13 2.26 16.60
C VAL A 43 -2.43 2.61 15.87
N SER A 44 -2.60 3.89 15.56
CA SER A 44 -3.79 4.40 14.87
C SER A 44 -3.40 5.31 13.70
N LEU A 45 -4.35 5.48 12.77
CA LEU A 45 -4.21 6.40 11.66
C LEU A 45 -4.18 7.85 12.17
N VAL A 46 -3.16 8.60 11.78
CA VAL A 46 -3.14 10.07 11.92
C VAL A 46 -3.63 10.72 10.63
N ALA A 47 -3.08 10.29 9.49
CA ALA A 47 -3.49 10.76 8.19
C ALA A 47 -3.23 9.69 7.12
N SER A 48 -4.14 9.59 6.16
CA SER A 48 -3.89 8.94 4.87
C SER A 48 -3.92 10.02 3.79
N ILE A 49 -2.81 10.18 3.08
CA ILE A 49 -2.67 11.14 2.00
C ILE A 49 -2.78 10.34 0.72
N ALA A 50 -3.96 10.40 0.12
CA ALA A 50 -4.16 9.89 -1.23
C ALA A 50 -3.28 10.69 -2.19
N THR A 51 -2.51 9.97 -2.99
CA THR A 51 -1.66 10.52 -4.05
C THR A 51 -2.17 9.99 -5.39
N PRO A 52 -3.46 10.26 -5.71
CA PRO A 52 -4.19 9.55 -6.74
C PRO A 52 -3.51 9.72 -8.08
N SER A 53 -3.20 8.60 -8.70
CA SER A 53 -2.38 8.59 -9.91
C SER A 53 -3.03 7.79 -11.03
N TRP A 54 -4.21 7.23 -10.79
CA TRP A 54 -5.14 6.76 -11.82
C TRP A 54 -6.35 7.69 -11.89
N PRO A 55 -6.47 8.54 -12.92
CA PRO A 55 -7.51 9.57 -12.98
C PRO A 55 -8.94 9.03 -13.08
N THR A 56 -9.09 7.75 -13.40
CA THR A 56 -10.38 7.07 -13.55
C THR A 56 -10.60 5.93 -12.58
N ALA A 57 -9.57 5.53 -11.81
CA ALA A 57 -9.71 4.42 -10.88
C ALA A 57 -10.23 4.92 -9.54
N VAL A 58 -10.97 4.05 -8.85
CA VAL A 58 -11.34 4.26 -7.46
C VAL A 58 -10.29 3.58 -6.59
N GLU A 59 -9.53 4.37 -5.83
CA GLU A 59 -8.64 3.87 -4.79
C GLU A 59 -9.39 3.86 -3.45
N THR A 60 -9.31 2.75 -2.71
CA THR A 60 -9.77 2.68 -1.32
C THR A 60 -8.61 2.41 -0.38
N PHE A 61 -8.74 2.92 0.84
CA PHE A 61 -7.79 2.66 1.91
C PHE A 61 -8.55 2.30 3.18
N THR A 62 -8.21 1.15 3.76
CA THR A 62 -8.74 0.67 5.03
C THR A 62 -7.59 0.37 5.97
N LEU A 63 -7.77 0.71 7.26
CA LEU A 63 -6.80 0.37 8.30
C LEU A 63 -7.45 -0.51 9.38
N TYR A 64 -6.75 -1.57 9.75
CA TYR A 64 -7.06 -2.44 10.89
C TYR A 64 -5.90 -2.38 11.89
N ASN A 65 -6.23 -2.32 13.18
CA ASN A 65 -5.26 -2.31 14.27
C ASN A 65 -5.24 -3.68 14.97
N ASP A 66 -4.92 -4.73 14.23
CA ASP A 66 -4.99 -6.13 14.65
C ASP A 66 -3.65 -6.88 14.51
N ALA A 67 -2.59 -6.22 14.04
CA ALA A 67 -1.27 -6.82 13.89
C ALA A 67 -0.53 -6.93 15.24
N PRO A 68 0.45 -7.86 15.35
CA PRO A 68 1.38 -7.90 16.48
C PRO A 68 2.19 -6.61 16.64
N SER A 69 2.72 -6.35 17.84
CA SER A 69 3.54 -5.16 18.08
C SER A 69 4.81 -5.17 17.22
N GLY A 70 5.10 -4.04 16.57
CA GLY A 70 6.26 -3.87 15.69
C GLY A 70 6.10 -4.42 14.28
N GLU A 71 4.98 -5.08 13.98
CA GLU A 71 4.68 -5.64 12.66
C GLU A 71 3.65 -4.80 11.92
N TYR A 72 3.87 -4.62 10.62
CA TYR A 72 2.95 -3.96 9.71
C TYR A 72 2.76 -4.84 8.50
N HIS A 73 1.52 -5.03 8.09
CA HIS A 73 1.17 -5.86 6.96
C HIS A 73 0.20 -5.12 6.06
N THR A 74 0.47 -5.14 4.77
CA THR A 74 -0.34 -4.48 3.75
C THR A 74 -0.87 -5.50 2.78
N GLU A 75 -2.14 -5.39 2.46
CA GLU A 75 -2.78 -6.11 1.37
C GLU A 75 -3.08 -5.11 0.26
N THR A 76 -2.77 -5.50 -0.97
CA THR A 76 -3.11 -4.71 -2.15
C THR A 76 -3.84 -5.60 -3.13
N ILE A 77 -5.01 -5.14 -3.59
CA ILE A 77 -5.82 -5.84 -4.58
C ILE A 77 -6.08 -4.86 -5.74
N VAL A 78 -5.87 -5.33 -6.96
CA VAL A 78 -6.01 -4.53 -8.17
C VAL A 78 -7.04 -5.15 -9.08
N TYR A 79 -7.93 -4.32 -9.63
CA TYR A 79 -8.90 -4.73 -10.63
C TYR A 79 -8.77 -3.86 -11.89
N THR A 80 -8.73 -4.50 -13.06
CA THR A 80 -8.64 -3.83 -14.35
C THR A 80 -9.74 -4.28 -15.31
N SER A 81 -10.03 -3.42 -16.29
CA SER A 81 -10.98 -3.71 -17.37
C SER A 81 -10.44 -4.66 -18.44
N GLN A 82 -9.11 -4.87 -18.49
CA GLN A 82 -8.48 -5.67 -19.55
C GLN A 82 -8.56 -7.17 -19.28
N GLY A 83 -8.54 -7.59 -18.02
CA GLY A 83 -8.32 -8.99 -17.67
C GLY A 83 -6.82 -9.35 -17.63
N ASN A 84 -6.40 -10.18 -16.68
CA ASN A 84 -5.06 -10.77 -16.56
C ASN A 84 -3.90 -9.75 -16.52
N ALA A 85 -4.11 -8.58 -15.93
CA ALA A 85 -3.03 -7.65 -15.64
C ALA A 85 -2.10 -8.22 -14.55
N ALA A 86 -0.79 -8.12 -14.75
CA ALA A 86 0.17 -8.29 -13.66
C ALA A 86 0.23 -7.02 -12.82
N ALA A 87 0.35 -7.18 -11.50
CA ALA A 87 0.48 -6.12 -10.52
C ALA A 87 1.66 -6.40 -9.58
N THR A 88 2.37 -5.34 -9.20
CA THR A 88 3.42 -5.36 -8.18
C THR A 88 3.07 -4.34 -7.11
N ALA A 89 2.77 -4.81 -5.90
CA ALA A 89 2.61 -3.98 -4.72
C ALA A 89 3.97 -3.75 -4.04
N ARG A 90 4.21 -2.55 -3.55
CA ARG A 90 5.40 -2.21 -2.78
C ARG A 90 5.02 -1.40 -1.55
N THR A 91 5.61 -1.79 -0.43
CA THR A 91 5.43 -1.15 0.87
C THR A 91 6.78 -0.73 1.40
N ILE A 92 6.89 0.54 1.80
CA ILE A 92 8.10 1.11 2.40
C ILE A 92 7.73 1.62 3.78
N LEU A 93 8.48 1.18 4.79
CA LEU A 93 8.37 1.67 6.16
C LEU A 93 9.42 2.76 6.41
N LEU A 94 8.97 3.92 6.84
CA LEU A 94 9.79 5.10 7.10
C LEU A 94 9.65 5.53 8.57
N SER A 95 10.74 6.02 9.15
CA SER A 95 10.73 6.70 10.44
C SER A 95 10.16 8.12 10.34
N ILE A 96 9.92 8.77 11.48
CA ILE A 96 9.40 10.15 11.56
C ILE A 96 10.32 11.19 10.88
N VAL A 97 11.60 10.89 10.71
CA VAL A 97 12.57 11.75 10.00
C VAL A 97 12.77 11.35 8.54
N GLY A 98 11.95 10.43 8.01
CA GLY A 98 11.98 9.99 6.61
C GLY A 98 13.08 8.98 6.28
N ILE A 99 13.64 8.28 7.28
CA ILE A 99 14.63 7.21 7.03
C ILE A 99 13.87 5.93 6.71
N GLN A 100 14.20 5.28 5.59
CA GLN A 100 13.69 3.95 5.28
C GLN A 100 14.24 2.92 6.27
N LEU A 101 13.32 2.28 6.99
CA LEU A 101 13.60 1.24 7.98
C LEU A 101 13.48 -0.16 7.35
N ASP A 102 12.47 -0.34 6.50
CA ASP A 102 12.24 -1.60 5.78
C ASP A 102 11.49 -1.35 4.46
N SER A 103 11.58 -2.27 3.52
CA SER A 103 10.73 -2.25 2.33
C SER A 103 10.58 -3.63 1.71
N VAL A 104 9.40 -3.93 1.21
CA VAL A 104 9.10 -5.18 0.52
C VAL A 104 8.35 -4.91 -0.78
N SER A 105 8.47 -5.82 -1.74
CA SER A 105 7.67 -5.79 -2.97
C SER A 105 7.18 -7.19 -3.30
N VAL A 106 5.91 -7.28 -3.68
CA VAL A 106 5.22 -8.55 -3.96
C VAL A 106 4.48 -8.39 -5.28
N SER A 107 4.57 -9.41 -6.14
CA SER A 107 3.94 -9.39 -7.46
C SER A 107 2.96 -10.54 -7.59
N GLY A 108 1.90 -10.29 -8.35
CA GLY A 108 0.87 -11.28 -8.68
C GLY A 108 0.00 -10.77 -9.83
N MET A 109 -1.18 -11.37 -9.96
CA MET A 109 -2.17 -11.01 -10.97
C MET A 109 -3.25 -10.12 -10.36
N GLU A 110 -3.98 -9.39 -11.21
CA GLU A 110 -5.20 -8.71 -10.79
C GLU A 110 -6.18 -9.66 -10.09
N GLY A 111 -6.91 -9.13 -9.11
CA GLY A 111 -7.83 -9.87 -8.25
C GLY A 111 -7.15 -10.73 -7.18
N GLU A 112 -5.83 -10.93 -7.22
CA GLU A 112 -5.09 -11.58 -6.13
C GLU A 112 -4.80 -10.60 -4.99
N ILE A 113 -4.72 -11.13 -3.76
CA ILE A 113 -4.31 -10.36 -2.60
C ILE A 113 -2.79 -10.39 -2.50
N LEU A 114 -2.15 -9.23 -2.70
CA LEU A 114 -0.70 -9.08 -2.59
C LEU A 114 -0.33 -8.72 -1.14
N HIS A 115 0.14 -9.71 -0.39
CA HIS A 115 0.52 -9.58 1.02
C HIS A 115 1.97 -9.11 1.19
N ALA A 116 2.18 -7.93 1.78
CA ALA A 116 3.48 -7.34 2.01
C ALA A 116 3.71 -7.05 3.50
N TYR A 117 4.77 -7.61 4.07
CA TYR A 117 5.10 -7.47 5.49
C TYR A 117 6.36 -6.62 5.68
N VAL A 118 6.30 -5.66 6.60
CA VAL A 118 7.45 -4.84 7.02
C VAL A 118 7.47 -4.71 8.53
N HIS A 119 8.66 -4.56 9.11
CA HIS A 119 8.82 -4.50 10.56
C HIS A 119 9.87 -3.47 10.98
N VAL A 120 9.79 -3.04 12.24
CA VAL A 120 10.84 -2.22 12.86
C VAL A 120 11.88 -3.17 13.46
N SER A 121 13.10 -3.15 12.91
CA SER A 121 14.26 -3.89 13.42
C SER A 121 14.85 -3.26 14.70
#